data_AF-A2G3J1-F1
#
_entry.id   AF-A2G3J1-F1
#
_cell.length_a   1.000
_cell.length_b   1.000
_cell.length_c   1.000
_cell.angle_alpha   90.00
_cell.angle_beta   90.00
_cell.angle_gamma   90.00
#
_symmetry.space_group_name_H-M   'P 1'
#
loop_
_entity.id
_entity.type
_entity.pdbx_description
1 polymer ?
#
loop_
_entity_poly.entity_id
_entity_poly.type
_entity_poly.pdbx_seq_one_letter_code
_entity_poly.pdbx_strand_id
1 'polypeptide(L)'
;MSSTDYSVPYILWWNDKAYEIDSTVFARFSKKFKRDLQNPDNQNQMDIIVNNSRGERVEEETFLAFVKACQLQPFDVTKKNVYELAFLASQNQWDVASLRTYIDEYIAKNKIDPPEVKDYLQILLDHLESNADTPEDWKNVADNINSALADERFEQVPPDVIYEILDIADRKSLSSDGLVAFVRKMLTINPQTAVPLLLRCDFDKFELQERAAIFQNPSVHTMNINFFTASAISALQNKNSITIAKRKRQQMLEFKCLEIALNKMVEEHTKEIKEQYNDEINEIKDEIYRQQAIIDKLTERINTHKQRILTAERKQASRRTPLDSKALQDLQNSVRRELQDMENSLDRSLFDHEKGMEKFVTDAETMAEKFFTQAAAESYNEVSKVTSKLSQLATDSKEIEQNSLAVKDLLGKVKSSLCAKVVRDKLRFDKFLRKTTNKFRIFEKEPRIFNLTSQDVKASEEALVQMDHHIEAYCPLRQQLPEPQPVRKHHKKQ
;
A
#
# COMPACT_ATOMS: atom_id res chain seq x y z
N MET A 1 -31.10 -10.32 -25.51
CA MET A 1 -31.06 -9.91 -24.10
C MET A 1 -31.76 -10.98 -23.29
N SER A 2 -30.99 -11.90 -22.72
CA SER A 2 -31.46 -12.87 -21.73
C SER A 2 -30.75 -12.53 -20.42
N SER A 3 -31.53 -12.04 -19.46
CA SER A 3 -31.10 -11.77 -18.09
C SER A 3 -30.61 -13.07 -17.44
N THR A 4 -29.29 -13.24 -17.36
CA THR A 4 -28.69 -14.16 -16.41
C THR A 4 -28.93 -13.59 -15.03
N ASP A 5 -29.82 -14.22 -14.27
CA ASP A 5 -29.93 -14.02 -12.82
C ASP A 5 -28.56 -14.31 -12.20
N TYR A 6 -27.83 -13.24 -11.87
CA TYR A 6 -26.63 -13.34 -11.05
C TYR A 6 -27.08 -13.67 -9.63
N SER A 7 -27.13 -14.96 -9.30
CA SER A 7 -27.28 -15.43 -7.92
C SER A 7 -26.07 -14.93 -7.13
N VAL A 8 -26.28 -13.94 -6.26
CA VAL A 8 -25.23 -13.42 -5.37
C VAL A 8 -24.73 -14.60 -4.51
N PRO A 9 -23.43 -14.96 -4.57
CA PRO A 9 -22.89 -16.02 -3.73
C PRO A 9 -22.97 -15.60 -2.25
N TYR A 10 -23.35 -16.52 -1.38
CA TYR A 10 -23.45 -16.25 0.06
C TYR A 10 -22.06 -16.35 0.67
N ILE A 11 -21.62 -15.31 1.37
CA ILE A 11 -20.25 -15.25 1.89
C ILE A 11 -20.26 -15.66 3.37
N LEU A 12 -19.53 -16.72 3.69
CA LEU A 12 -19.18 -17.04 5.07
C LEU A 12 -17.84 -16.41 5.42
N TRP A 13 -17.84 -15.53 6.42
CA TRP A 13 -16.63 -14.93 6.95
C TRP A 13 -16.13 -15.76 8.12
N TRP A 14 -14.89 -16.24 8.01
CA TRP A 14 -14.21 -16.98 9.07
C TRP A 14 -12.77 -16.47 9.20
N ASN A 15 -12.42 -15.91 10.37
CA ASN A 15 -11.09 -15.35 10.67
C ASN A 15 -10.54 -14.43 9.56
N ASP A 16 -11.31 -13.43 9.15
CA ASP A 16 -10.98 -12.45 8.09
C ASP A 16 -10.86 -13.02 6.66
N LYS A 17 -11.18 -14.31 6.46
CA LYS A 17 -11.26 -14.94 5.14
C LYS A 17 -12.72 -15.14 4.72
N ALA A 18 -13.02 -14.72 3.49
CA ALA A 18 -14.31 -14.91 2.86
C ALA A 18 -14.34 -16.26 2.13
N TYR A 19 -15.33 -17.09 2.46
CA TYR A 19 -15.62 -18.34 1.78
C TYR A 19 -16.93 -18.20 1.02
N GLU A 20 -16.86 -18.35 -0.30
CA GLU A 20 -18.05 -18.29 -1.16
C GLU A 20 -18.81 -19.62 -1.08
N ILE A 21 -20.11 -19.53 -0.77
CA ILE A 21 -20.97 -20.68 -0.58
C ILE A 21 -22.25 -20.57 -1.38
N ASP A 22 -22.63 -21.70 -1.96
CA ASP A 22 -23.98 -21.90 -2.48
C ASP A 22 -24.96 -22.10 -1.31
N SER A 23 -25.74 -21.06 -1.02
CA SER A 23 -26.71 -21.04 0.07
C SER A 23 -27.77 -22.13 -0.04
N THR A 24 -28.09 -22.58 -1.26
CA THR A 24 -29.13 -23.59 -1.50
C THR A 24 -28.67 -25.00 -1.15
N VAL A 25 -27.40 -25.30 -1.44
CA VAL A 25 -26.78 -26.60 -1.12
C VAL A 25 -26.48 -26.66 0.38
N PHE A 26 -25.89 -25.61 0.93
CA PHE A 26 -25.49 -25.57 2.34
C PHE A 26 -26.71 -25.64 3.30
N ALA A 27 -27.83 -25.00 2.96
CA ALA A 27 -29.07 -25.05 3.75
C ALA A 27 -29.77 -26.42 3.71
N ARG A 28 -29.45 -27.31 2.76
CA ARG A 28 -29.96 -28.69 2.75
C ARG A 28 -29.22 -29.56 3.77
N PHE A 29 -27.95 -29.28 4.04
CA PHE A 29 -27.09 -30.10 4.90
C PHE A 29 -27.00 -29.60 6.34
N SER A 30 -27.00 -28.28 6.56
CA SER A 30 -27.00 -27.70 7.91
C SER A 30 -28.39 -27.19 8.30
N LYS A 31 -29.00 -27.83 9.29
CA LYS A 31 -30.30 -27.39 9.84
C LYS A 31 -30.20 -26.05 10.56
N LYS A 32 -29.03 -25.74 11.16
CA LYS A 32 -28.78 -24.46 11.82
C LYS A 32 -28.61 -23.34 10.80
N PHE A 33 -27.82 -23.54 9.74
CA PHE A 33 -27.69 -22.56 8.66
C PHE A 33 -29.05 -22.26 8.00
N LYS A 34 -29.92 -23.26 7.85
CA LYS A 34 -31.30 -23.05 7.36
C LYS A 34 -32.13 -22.15 8.28
N ARG A 35 -31.93 -22.20 9.60
CA ARG A 35 -32.61 -21.31 10.56
C ARG A 35 -32.01 -19.90 10.51
N ASP A 36 -30.68 -19.81 10.43
CA ASP A 36 -29.98 -18.53 10.44
C ASP A 36 -30.18 -17.73 9.13
N LEU A 37 -30.41 -18.42 8.00
CA LEU A 37 -30.78 -17.82 6.72
C LEU A 37 -32.20 -17.21 6.70
N GLN A 38 -33.08 -17.63 7.61
CA GLN A 38 -34.43 -17.06 7.75
C GLN A 38 -34.44 -15.75 8.54
N ASN A 39 -33.32 -15.38 9.18
CA ASN A 39 -33.19 -14.16 9.94
C ASN A 39 -32.89 -12.97 9.00
N PRO A 40 -33.69 -11.89 8.99
CA PRO A 40 -33.54 -10.77 8.06
C PRO A 40 -32.19 -10.03 8.16
N ASP A 41 -31.48 -10.15 9.29
CA ASP A 41 -30.17 -9.50 9.51
C ASP A 41 -28.99 -10.20 8.81
N ASN A 42 -29.16 -11.45 8.37
CA ASN A 42 -28.08 -12.28 7.78
C ASN A 42 -28.19 -12.42 6.25
N GLN A 43 -28.73 -11.41 5.56
CA GLN A 43 -28.87 -11.43 4.11
C GLN A 43 -27.49 -11.36 3.42
N ASN A 44 -27.15 -12.42 2.70
CA ASN A 44 -25.98 -12.58 1.83
C ASN A 44 -24.58 -12.67 2.50
N GLN A 45 -24.50 -12.55 3.82
CA GLN A 45 -23.24 -12.74 4.57
C GLN A 45 -23.49 -13.19 6.00
N MET A 46 -22.58 -14.01 6.54
CA MET A 46 -22.59 -14.41 7.95
C MET A 46 -21.17 -14.47 8.51
N ASP A 47 -20.95 -13.75 9.60
CA ASP A 47 -19.73 -13.83 10.39
C ASP A 47 -19.81 -15.03 11.34
N ILE A 48 -18.84 -15.93 11.23
CA ILE A 48 -18.81 -17.15 12.01
C ILE A 48 -17.58 -17.18 12.90
N ILE A 49 -17.85 -17.28 14.20
CA ILE A 49 -16.85 -17.65 15.21
C ILE A 49 -17.22 -19.05 15.70
N VAL A 50 -16.57 -20.09 15.16
CA VAL A 50 -16.68 -21.46 15.70
C VAL A 50 -15.44 -21.79 16.52
N ASN A 51 -15.64 -22.03 17.80
CA ASN A 51 -14.64 -22.57 18.71
C ASN A 51 -14.95 -24.05 18.92
N ASN A 52 -13.92 -24.92 18.91
CA ASN A 52 -14.04 -26.35 19.15
C ASN A 52 -14.50 -26.62 20.62
N SER A 53 -14.72 -27.89 21.00
CA SER A 53 -15.09 -28.29 22.36
C SER A 53 -14.07 -27.91 23.45
N ARG A 54 -12.89 -27.41 23.06
CA ARG A 54 -11.78 -26.98 23.93
C ARG A 54 -11.62 -25.46 23.98
N GLY A 55 -12.52 -24.69 23.34
CA GLY A 55 -12.40 -23.23 23.25
C GLY A 55 -11.36 -22.76 22.22
N GLU A 56 -10.66 -23.67 21.56
CA GLU A 56 -9.65 -23.40 20.53
C GLU A 56 -10.36 -23.11 19.19
N ARG A 57 -9.76 -22.25 18.37
CA ARG A 57 -10.26 -22.03 17.00
C ARG A 57 -10.02 -23.30 16.20
N VAL A 58 -11.04 -23.75 15.47
CA VAL A 58 -10.89 -24.88 14.54
C VAL A 58 -9.77 -24.59 13.54
N GLU A 59 -8.93 -25.56 13.20
CA GLU A 59 -7.88 -25.32 12.19
C GLU A 59 -8.50 -24.91 10.85
N GLU A 60 -7.82 -24.02 10.10
CA GLU A 60 -8.32 -23.53 8.80
C GLU A 60 -8.56 -24.67 7.81
N GLU A 61 -7.68 -25.66 7.81
CA GLU A 61 -7.80 -26.85 6.97
C GLU A 61 -9.03 -27.68 7.34
N THR A 62 -9.35 -27.79 8.63
CA THR A 62 -10.53 -28.46 9.15
C THR A 62 -11.81 -27.70 8.77
N PHE A 63 -11.83 -26.37 8.89
CA PHE A 63 -12.98 -25.56 8.50
C PHE A 63 -13.20 -25.59 6.98
N LEU A 64 -12.14 -25.54 6.18
CA LEU A 64 -12.23 -25.69 4.73
C LEU A 64 -12.74 -27.08 4.33
N ALA A 65 -12.26 -28.15 4.99
CA ALA A 65 -12.77 -29.50 4.77
C ALA A 65 -14.26 -29.62 5.12
N PHE A 66 -14.70 -28.93 6.19
CA PHE A 66 -16.11 -28.87 6.57
C PHE A 66 -16.97 -28.11 5.53
N VAL A 67 -16.51 -26.96 5.03
CA VAL A 67 -17.19 -26.19 3.98
C VAL A 67 -17.29 -27.03 2.70
N LYS A 68 -16.21 -27.70 2.30
CA LYS A 68 -16.20 -28.61 1.15
C LYS A 68 -17.17 -29.78 1.32
N ALA A 69 -17.22 -30.38 2.51
CA ALA A 69 -18.17 -31.45 2.83
C ALA A 69 -19.62 -30.99 2.71
N CYS A 70 -19.93 -29.76 3.14
CA CYS A 70 -21.27 -29.18 3.04
C CYS A 70 -21.65 -28.77 1.60
N GLN A 71 -20.67 -28.62 0.70
CA GLN A 71 -20.86 -28.30 -0.73
C GLN A 71 -20.75 -29.51 -1.66
N LEU A 72 -20.68 -30.74 -1.12
CA LEU A 72 -20.50 -31.99 -1.89
C LEU A 72 -19.19 -32.04 -2.70
N GLN A 73 -18.17 -31.29 -2.28
CA GLN A 73 -16.84 -31.36 -2.87
C GLN A 73 -16.00 -32.45 -2.19
N PRO A 74 -14.99 -33.03 -2.87
CA PRO A 74 -14.07 -33.97 -2.25
C PRO A 74 -13.31 -33.28 -1.11
N PHE A 75 -13.26 -33.93 0.06
CA PHE A 75 -12.57 -33.44 1.24
C PHE A 75 -11.77 -34.56 1.92
N ASP A 76 -10.63 -34.19 2.53
CA ASP A 76 -9.71 -35.14 3.16
C ASP A 76 -9.92 -35.20 4.67
N VAL A 77 -10.16 -36.41 5.18
CA VAL A 77 -10.30 -36.69 6.62
C VAL A 77 -9.01 -37.31 7.13
N THR A 78 -8.29 -36.58 7.97
CA THR A 78 -6.99 -36.96 8.56
C THR A 78 -7.14 -37.22 10.06
N LYS A 79 -6.24 -38.03 10.65
CA LYS A 79 -6.33 -38.38 12.09
C LYS A 79 -6.37 -37.18 13.05
N LYS A 80 -5.86 -36.00 12.62
CA LYS A 80 -5.86 -34.76 13.39
C LYS A 80 -7.20 -34.00 13.29
N ASN A 81 -7.81 -33.95 12.10
CA ASN A 81 -9.02 -33.16 11.85
C ASN A 81 -10.33 -33.89 12.21
N VAL A 82 -10.30 -35.21 12.38
CA VAL A 82 -11.48 -36.08 12.59
C VAL A 82 -12.33 -35.65 13.79
N TYR A 83 -11.71 -35.36 14.93
CA TYR A 83 -12.44 -34.98 16.15
C TYR A 83 -12.99 -33.55 16.09
N GLU A 84 -12.27 -32.64 15.45
CA GLU A 84 -12.75 -31.27 15.23
C GLU A 84 -13.88 -31.21 14.21
N LEU A 85 -13.80 -31.98 13.12
CA LEU A 85 -14.89 -32.18 12.18
C LEU A 85 -16.11 -32.84 12.85
N ALA A 86 -15.89 -33.80 13.75
CA ALA A 86 -16.96 -34.44 14.52
C ALA A 86 -17.69 -33.43 15.43
N PHE A 87 -16.95 -32.48 15.99
CA PHE A 87 -17.49 -31.39 16.79
C PHE A 87 -18.24 -30.37 15.94
N LEU A 88 -17.69 -29.96 14.79
CA LEU A 88 -18.38 -29.09 13.84
C LEU A 88 -19.69 -29.71 13.34
N ALA A 89 -19.69 -31.00 13.03
CA ALA A 89 -20.86 -31.75 12.60
C ALA A 89 -21.89 -32.01 13.72
N SER A 90 -21.52 -31.78 14.99
CA SER A 90 -22.40 -32.04 16.13
C SER A 90 -23.62 -31.12 16.15
N GLN A 91 -24.68 -31.59 16.83
CA GLN A 91 -25.97 -30.89 16.92
C GLN A 91 -25.88 -29.49 17.56
N ASN A 92 -24.84 -29.22 18.35
CA ASN A 92 -24.67 -27.94 19.04
C ASN A 92 -24.06 -26.85 18.16
N GLN A 93 -23.39 -27.21 17.06
CA GLN A 93 -22.65 -26.25 16.22
C GLN A 93 -23.28 -26.03 14.85
N TRP A 94 -23.42 -27.06 14.01
CA TRP A 94 -23.96 -26.92 12.65
C TRP A 94 -25.04 -27.94 12.29
N ASP A 95 -25.22 -28.99 13.10
CA ASP A 95 -26.25 -30.02 12.94
C ASP A 95 -26.27 -30.63 11.51
N VAL A 96 -25.14 -31.25 11.14
CA VAL A 96 -24.94 -31.95 9.86
C VAL A 96 -24.85 -33.45 10.11
N ALA A 97 -26.00 -34.12 10.10
CA ALA A 97 -26.12 -35.54 10.47
C ALA A 97 -25.35 -36.49 9.54
N SER A 98 -25.31 -36.22 8.22
CA SER A 98 -24.61 -37.04 7.24
C SER A 98 -23.09 -37.07 7.46
N LEU A 99 -22.51 -35.90 7.76
CA LEU A 99 -21.09 -35.77 8.05
C LEU A 99 -20.73 -36.43 9.39
N ARG A 100 -21.63 -36.35 10.38
CA ARG A 100 -21.44 -37.01 11.67
C ARG A 100 -21.38 -38.53 11.54
N THR A 101 -22.31 -39.14 10.81
CA THR A 101 -22.31 -40.60 10.57
C THR A 101 -21.05 -41.05 9.82
N TYR A 102 -20.62 -40.30 8.79
CA TYR A 102 -19.39 -40.60 8.04
C TYR A 102 -18.14 -40.53 8.92
N ILE A 103 -18.07 -39.56 9.84
CA ILE A 103 -16.95 -39.41 10.75
C ILE A 103 -16.96 -40.48 11.84
N ASP A 104 -18.11 -40.83 12.41
CA ASP A 104 -18.24 -41.89 13.40
C ASP A 104 -17.84 -43.26 12.81
N GLU A 105 -18.20 -43.53 11.54
CA GLU A 105 -17.74 -44.71 10.80
C GLU A 105 -16.22 -44.69 10.56
N TYR A 106 -15.65 -43.53 10.26
CA TYR A 106 -14.21 -43.35 10.08
C TYR A 106 -13.42 -43.55 11.38
N ILE A 107 -13.94 -43.06 12.51
CA ILE A 107 -13.36 -43.25 13.86
C ILE A 107 -13.41 -44.74 14.23
N ALA A 108 -14.56 -45.40 14.01
CA ALA A 108 -14.73 -46.82 14.31
C ALA A 108 -13.81 -47.72 13.44
N LYS A 109 -13.64 -47.37 12.17
CA LYS A 109 -12.78 -48.10 11.22
C LYS A 109 -11.28 -47.92 11.53
N ASN A 110 -10.86 -46.73 11.95
CA ASN A 110 -9.45 -46.40 12.16
C ASN A 110 -8.96 -46.47 13.61
N LYS A 111 -9.83 -46.78 14.58
CA LYS A 111 -9.52 -46.90 16.02
C LYS A 111 -8.64 -45.74 16.53
N ILE A 112 -9.06 -44.52 16.26
CA ILE A 112 -8.30 -43.33 16.62
C ILE A 112 -8.65 -42.97 18.07
N ASP A 113 -7.69 -43.04 18.99
CA ASP A 113 -7.92 -42.62 20.38
C ASP A 113 -8.14 -41.10 20.48
N PRO A 114 -8.96 -40.62 21.43
CA PRO A 114 -9.15 -39.19 21.65
C PRO A 114 -7.81 -38.53 22.03
N PRO A 115 -7.49 -37.34 21.49
CA PRO A 115 -6.22 -36.69 21.79
C PRO A 115 -6.12 -36.34 23.28
N GLU A 116 -5.04 -36.77 23.93
CA GLU A 116 -4.74 -36.51 25.35
C GLU A 116 -4.87 -35.03 25.71
N VAL A 117 -5.45 -34.74 26.88
CA VAL A 117 -5.58 -33.39 27.43
C VAL A 117 -4.19 -32.93 27.86
N LYS A 118 -3.55 -32.08 27.05
CA LYS A 118 -2.24 -31.51 27.38
C LYS A 118 -2.41 -30.38 28.40
N ASP A 119 -1.65 -30.41 29.48
CA ASP A 119 -1.60 -29.33 30.48
C ASP A 119 -0.77 -28.16 29.92
N TYR A 120 -1.45 -27.26 29.21
CA TYR A 120 -0.82 -26.10 28.59
C TYR A 120 -0.20 -25.11 29.61
N LEU A 121 -0.65 -25.13 30.87
CA LEU A 121 -0.09 -24.28 31.91
C LEU A 121 1.29 -24.78 32.36
N GLN A 122 1.45 -26.10 32.51
CA GLN A 122 2.76 -26.69 32.83
C GLN A 122 3.77 -26.48 31.71
N ILE A 123 3.35 -26.63 30.44
CA ILE A 123 4.21 -26.38 29.27
C ILE A 123 4.68 -24.92 29.24
N LEU A 124 3.78 -23.98 29.56
CA LEU A 124 4.15 -22.56 29.64
C LEU A 124 5.15 -22.30 30.77
N LEU A 125 4.99 -22.92 31.95
CA LEU A 125 5.93 -22.77 33.06
C LEU A 125 7.31 -23.35 32.71
N ASP A 126 7.37 -24.51 32.09
CA ASP A 126 8.61 -25.14 31.65
C ASP A 126 9.32 -24.30 30.54
N HIS A 127 8.54 -23.67 29.65
CA HIS A 127 9.04 -22.75 28.62
C HIS A 127 9.49 -21.39 29.19
N LEU A 128 8.86 -20.92 30.27
CA LEU A 128 9.27 -19.71 30.98
C LEU A 128 10.57 -19.92 31.77
N GLU A 129 10.78 -21.10 32.37
CA GLU A 129 12.04 -21.45 33.03
C GLU A 129 13.21 -21.55 32.04
N SER A 130 12.94 -21.94 30.78
CA SER A 130 13.93 -22.04 29.71
C SER A 130 14.05 -20.77 28.84
N ASN A 131 13.25 -19.73 29.11
CA ASN A 131 13.23 -18.44 28.41
C ASN A 131 12.97 -18.59 26.88
N ALA A 132 12.13 -19.58 26.52
CA ALA A 132 11.81 -19.96 25.14
C ALA A 132 10.29 -19.92 24.88
N ASP A 133 9.58 -19.05 25.58
CA ASP A 133 8.13 -18.90 25.45
C ASP A 133 7.74 -18.38 24.07
N THR A 134 6.72 -19.01 23.48
CA THR A 134 6.22 -18.62 22.16
C THR A 134 4.84 -17.97 22.26
N PRO A 135 4.48 -17.07 21.33
CA PRO A 135 3.13 -16.50 21.25
C PRO A 135 2.01 -17.54 21.04
N GLU A 136 2.35 -18.78 20.65
CA GLU A 136 1.42 -19.91 20.56
C GLU A 136 1.12 -20.50 21.94
N ASP A 137 2.10 -20.60 22.83
CA ASP A 137 1.92 -21.05 24.21
C ASP A 137 0.97 -20.12 24.97
N TRP A 138 1.10 -18.80 24.77
CA TRP A 138 0.21 -17.81 25.37
C TRP A 138 -1.24 -17.95 24.85
N LYS A 139 -1.43 -18.26 23.56
CA LYS A 139 -2.76 -18.51 22.98
C LYS A 139 -3.38 -19.78 23.55
N ASN A 140 -2.61 -20.86 23.69
CA ASN A 140 -3.11 -22.13 24.23
C ASN A 140 -3.59 -21.99 25.68
N VAL A 141 -2.90 -21.19 26.50
CA VAL A 141 -3.32 -20.87 27.87
C VAL A 141 -4.51 -19.90 27.90
N ALA A 142 -4.53 -18.90 27.00
CA ALA A 142 -5.65 -17.98 26.85
C ALA A 142 -6.97 -18.70 26.46
N ASP A 143 -6.88 -19.80 25.73
CA ASP A 143 -8.04 -20.59 25.30
C ASP A 143 -8.68 -21.36 26.46
N ASN A 144 -7.89 -21.72 27.48
CA ASN A 144 -8.33 -22.37 28.72
C ASN A 144 -8.25 -21.45 29.95
N ILE A 145 -8.37 -20.13 29.74
CA ILE A 145 -8.11 -19.11 30.77
C ILE A 145 -8.92 -19.30 32.06
N ASN A 146 -10.18 -19.75 31.97
CA ASN A 146 -11.04 -19.92 33.15
C ASN A 146 -10.56 -21.08 34.04
N SER A 147 -9.92 -22.10 33.47
CA SER A 147 -9.29 -23.19 34.24
C SER A 147 -7.92 -22.76 34.77
N ALA A 148 -7.16 -21.98 33.99
CA ALA A 148 -5.87 -21.45 34.41
C ALA A 148 -5.99 -20.42 35.55
N LEU A 149 -7.00 -19.54 35.54
CA LEU A 149 -7.25 -18.56 36.60
C LEU A 149 -7.63 -19.20 37.95
N ALA A 150 -8.14 -20.43 37.93
CA ALA A 150 -8.47 -21.19 39.13
C ALA A 150 -7.26 -21.97 39.69
N ASP A 151 -6.19 -22.11 38.91
CA ASP A 151 -4.98 -22.84 39.28
C ASP A 151 -3.99 -21.90 40.00
N GLU A 152 -3.48 -22.33 41.16
CA GLU A 152 -2.52 -21.56 41.96
C GLU A 152 -1.17 -21.37 41.23
N ARG A 153 -0.85 -22.26 40.27
CA ARG A 153 0.37 -22.18 39.46
C ARG A 153 0.39 -20.95 38.55
N PHE A 154 -0.77 -20.38 38.23
CA PHE A 154 -0.88 -19.18 37.40
C PHE A 154 -0.33 -17.93 38.10
N GLU A 155 -0.17 -17.96 39.42
CA GLU A 155 0.43 -16.88 40.23
C GLU A 155 1.94 -16.74 39.99
N GLN A 156 2.60 -17.79 39.49
CA GLN A 156 4.05 -17.82 39.24
C GLN A 156 4.43 -17.20 37.89
N VAL A 157 3.44 -16.93 37.04
CA VAL A 157 3.65 -16.38 35.70
C VAL A 157 4.04 -14.89 35.79
N PRO A 158 5.02 -14.42 34.99
CA PRO A 158 5.39 -13.01 34.95
C PRO A 158 4.20 -12.09 34.61
N PRO A 159 4.14 -10.87 35.17
CA PRO A 159 3.04 -9.91 34.95
C PRO A 159 2.79 -9.60 33.47
N ASP A 160 3.85 -9.50 32.68
CA ASP A 160 3.76 -9.16 31.25
C ASP A 160 3.09 -10.29 30.45
N VAL A 161 3.41 -11.54 30.77
CA VAL A 161 2.84 -12.74 30.12
C VAL A 161 1.38 -12.93 30.53
N ILE A 162 1.04 -12.69 31.81
CA ILE A 162 -0.36 -12.69 32.28
C ILE A 162 -1.18 -11.65 31.50
N TYR A 163 -0.62 -10.46 31.27
CA TYR A 163 -1.31 -9.39 30.57
C TYR A 163 -1.58 -9.73 29.10
N GLU A 164 -0.61 -10.29 28.39
CA GLU A 164 -0.76 -10.74 27.00
C GLU A 164 -1.76 -11.91 26.87
N ILE A 165 -1.69 -12.89 27.78
CA ILE A 165 -2.66 -14.00 27.83
C ILE A 165 -4.08 -13.44 28.05
N LEU A 166 -4.24 -12.48 28.97
CA LEU A 166 -5.53 -11.84 29.21
C LEU A 166 -5.98 -10.94 28.05
N ASP A 167 -5.08 -10.30 27.30
CA ASP A 167 -5.46 -9.50 26.12
C ASP A 167 -5.99 -10.38 24.97
N ILE A 168 -5.38 -11.55 24.81
CA ILE A 168 -5.83 -12.58 23.87
C ILE A 168 -7.17 -13.17 24.35
N ALA A 169 -7.31 -13.40 25.66
CA ALA A 169 -8.51 -13.96 26.28
C ALA A 169 -9.67 -12.96 26.40
N ASP A 170 -9.44 -11.65 26.48
CA ASP A 170 -10.48 -10.60 26.54
C ASP A 170 -11.30 -10.54 25.25
N ARG A 171 -10.73 -10.99 24.12
CA ARG A 171 -11.46 -11.19 22.86
C ARG A 171 -12.30 -12.47 22.88
N LYS A 172 -12.21 -13.28 23.93
CA LYS A 172 -12.88 -14.56 24.16
C LYS A 172 -13.70 -14.46 25.46
N SER A 173 -14.53 -15.46 25.77
CA SER A 173 -15.47 -15.43 26.89
C SER A 173 -14.76 -15.57 28.26
N LEU A 174 -14.11 -14.50 28.72
CA LEU A 174 -13.49 -14.40 30.03
C LEU A 174 -14.57 -14.31 31.12
N SER A 175 -14.48 -15.14 32.16
CA SER A 175 -15.38 -15.03 33.31
C SER A 175 -14.98 -13.85 34.20
N SER A 176 -15.82 -12.82 34.19
CA SER A 176 -15.60 -11.59 34.98
C SER A 176 -15.49 -11.88 36.49
N ASP A 177 -16.15 -12.92 37.00
CA ASP A 177 -16.08 -13.30 38.43
C ASP A 177 -14.77 -14.02 38.80
N GLY A 178 -14.22 -14.84 37.89
CA GLY A 178 -12.94 -15.53 38.09
C GLY A 178 -11.76 -14.56 38.09
N LEU A 179 -11.80 -13.55 37.22
CA LEU A 179 -10.78 -12.50 37.17
C LEU A 179 -10.75 -11.66 38.46
N VAL A 180 -11.92 -11.29 39.00
CA VAL A 180 -12.01 -10.53 40.25
C VAL A 180 -11.47 -11.32 41.44
N ALA A 181 -11.76 -12.63 41.51
CA ALA A 181 -11.22 -13.51 42.55
C ALA A 181 -9.69 -13.65 42.48
N PHE A 182 -9.14 -13.80 41.26
CA PHE A 182 -7.71 -13.85 41.03
C PHE A 182 -7.02 -12.51 41.38
N VAL A 183 -7.59 -11.38 40.97
CA VAL A 183 -7.04 -10.05 41.27
C VAL A 183 -7.11 -9.73 42.77
N ARG A 184 -8.15 -10.18 43.49
CA ARG A 184 -8.20 -10.09 44.96
C ARG A 184 -7.04 -10.84 45.62
N LYS A 185 -6.73 -12.06 45.16
CA LYS A 185 -5.59 -12.86 45.64
C LYS A 185 -4.26 -12.17 45.30
N MET A 186 -4.11 -11.69 44.07
CA MET A 186 -2.89 -11.02 43.59
C MET A 186 -2.64 -9.67 44.27
N LEU A 187 -3.67 -8.89 44.61
CA LEU A 187 -3.52 -7.64 45.37
C LEU A 187 -2.88 -7.85 46.76
N THR A 188 -3.04 -9.05 47.33
CA THR A 188 -2.49 -9.42 48.64
C THR A 188 -1.06 -9.95 48.52
N ILE A 189 -0.76 -10.70 47.46
CA ILE A 189 0.55 -11.37 47.26
C ILE A 189 1.54 -10.46 46.52
N ASN A 190 1.13 -9.89 45.39
CA ASN A 190 1.97 -9.02 44.58
C ASN A 190 1.15 -7.84 44.01
N PRO A 191 1.08 -6.70 44.72
CA PRO A 191 0.28 -5.57 44.30
C PRO A 191 0.77 -4.97 42.97
N GLN A 192 2.04 -5.13 42.60
CA GLN A 192 2.60 -4.57 41.35
C GLN A 192 2.02 -5.24 40.10
N THR A 193 1.83 -6.56 40.13
CA THR A 193 1.19 -7.32 39.05
C THR A 193 -0.32 -7.12 39.02
N ALA A 194 -0.93 -6.87 40.17
CA ALA A 194 -2.37 -6.71 40.28
C ALA A 194 -2.87 -5.34 39.77
N VAL A 195 -2.05 -4.28 39.84
CA VAL A 195 -2.47 -2.92 39.45
C VAL A 195 -2.89 -2.83 37.96
N PRO A 196 -2.12 -3.35 36.98
CA PRO A 196 -2.56 -3.34 35.58
C PRO A 196 -3.82 -4.17 35.34
N LEU A 197 -3.99 -5.28 36.07
CA LEU A 197 -5.13 -6.20 35.95
C LEU A 197 -6.42 -5.62 36.57
N LEU A 198 -6.28 -4.78 37.58
CA LEU A 198 -7.38 -4.06 38.22
C LEU A 198 -8.18 -3.23 37.22
N LEU A 199 -7.52 -2.65 36.21
CA LEU A 199 -8.17 -1.84 35.17
C LEU A 199 -9.08 -2.65 34.25
N ARG A 200 -8.91 -3.98 34.20
CA ARG A 200 -9.73 -4.92 33.42
C ARG A 200 -10.87 -5.55 34.24
N CYS A 201 -10.88 -5.34 35.55
CA CYS A 201 -11.91 -5.89 36.41
C CYS A 201 -13.14 -4.99 36.44
N ASP A 202 -14.31 -5.61 36.57
CA ASP A 202 -15.54 -4.88 36.86
C ASP A 202 -15.53 -4.43 38.32
N PHE A 203 -15.31 -3.13 38.53
CA PHE A 203 -15.25 -2.53 39.87
C PHE A 203 -16.56 -2.72 40.63
N ASP A 204 -17.70 -2.90 39.95
CA ASP A 204 -19.00 -3.07 40.58
C ASP A 204 -19.15 -4.38 41.35
N LYS A 205 -18.26 -5.35 41.09
CA LYS A 205 -18.23 -6.64 41.77
C LYS A 205 -17.34 -6.68 43.02
N PHE A 206 -16.58 -5.62 43.29
CA PHE A 206 -15.78 -5.51 44.51
C PHE A 206 -16.61 -5.00 45.69
N GLU A 207 -16.32 -5.49 46.90
CA GLU A 207 -16.96 -4.97 48.10
C GLU A 207 -16.48 -3.54 48.41
N LEU A 208 -17.34 -2.73 49.06
CA LEU A 208 -17.09 -1.30 49.30
C LEU A 208 -15.78 -1.05 50.10
N GLN A 209 -15.43 -1.97 51.00
CA GLN A 209 -14.22 -1.91 51.82
C GLN A 209 -12.96 -2.22 51.00
N GLU A 210 -13.05 -3.16 50.05
CA GLU A 210 -11.96 -3.53 49.16
C GLU A 210 -11.67 -2.43 48.15
N ARG A 211 -12.71 -1.79 47.61
CA ARG A 211 -12.55 -0.61 46.75
C ARG A 211 -11.79 0.50 47.49
N ALA A 212 -12.15 0.78 48.74
CA ALA A 212 -11.46 1.79 49.55
C ALA A 212 -9.98 1.44 49.77
N ALA A 213 -9.66 0.17 50.03
CA ALA A 213 -8.27 -0.29 50.19
C ALA A 213 -7.46 -0.18 48.89
N ILE A 214 -8.08 -0.49 47.75
CA ILE A 214 -7.47 -0.38 46.42
C ILE A 214 -7.18 1.10 46.09
N PHE A 215 -8.14 2.00 46.30
CA PHE A 215 -7.98 3.44 46.04
C PHE A 215 -7.05 4.14 47.03
N GLN A 216 -6.80 3.57 48.22
CA GLN A 216 -5.86 4.16 49.17
C GLN A 216 -4.41 3.72 48.94
N ASN A 217 -4.16 2.74 48.06
CA ASN A 217 -2.82 2.23 47.80
C ASN A 217 -2.03 3.19 46.86
N PRO A 218 -0.92 3.81 47.32
CA PRO A 218 -0.13 4.75 46.51
C PRO A 218 0.47 4.13 45.24
N SER A 219 0.73 2.82 45.24
CA SER A 219 1.26 2.08 44.09
C SER A 219 0.24 1.99 42.97
N VAL A 220 -1.06 1.92 43.29
CA VAL A 220 -2.15 1.91 42.31
C VAL A 220 -2.20 3.24 41.54
N HIS A 221 -2.07 4.37 42.24
CA HIS A 221 -2.07 5.69 41.61
C HIS A 221 -0.87 5.93 40.70
N THR A 222 0.32 5.52 41.14
CA THR A 222 1.57 5.78 40.41
C THR A 222 1.71 4.85 39.20
N MET A 223 1.34 3.57 39.34
CA MET A 223 1.47 2.59 38.25
C MET A 223 0.33 2.69 37.23
N ASN A 224 -0.90 3.04 37.62
CA ASN A 224 -1.99 3.27 36.66
C ASN A 224 -1.64 4.38 35.66
N ILE A 225 -1.05 5.50 36.11
CA ILE A 225 -0.66 6.60 35.22
C ILE A 225 0.41 6.15 34.20
N ASN A 226 1.38 5.35 34.64
CA ASN A 226 2.41 4.81 33.74
C ASN A 226 1.83 3.79 32.76
N PHE A 227 0.90 2.96 33.21
CA PHE A 227 0.20 2.01 32.34
C PHE A 227 -0.68 2.71 31.30
N PHE A 228 -1.47 3.73 31.67
CA PHE A 228 -2.29 4.47 30.71
C PHE A 228 -1.44 5.23 29.69
N THR A 229 -0.30 5.79 30.09
CA THR A 229 0.62 6.45 29.16
C THR A 229 1.27 5.44 28.22
N ALA A 230 1.74 4.29 28.72
CA ALA A 230 2.28 3.21 27.89
C ALA A 230 1.23 2.63 26.94
N SER A 231 0.03 2.32 27.41
CA SER A 231 -1.09 1.80 26.61
C SER A 231 -1.53 2.80 25.53
N ALA A 232 -1.63 4.09 25.85
CA ALA A 232 -1.93 5.12 24.86
C ALA A 232 -0.82 5.23 23.78
N ILE A 233 0.44 5.13 24.18
CA ILE A 233 1.58 5.13 23.24
C ILE A 233 1.53 3.88 22.34
N SER A 234 1.28 2.68 22.90
CA SER A 234 1.14 1.44 22.13
C SER A 234 -0.05 1.48 21.17
N ALA A 235 -1.21 1.99 21.62
CA ALA A 235 -2.38 2.17 20.76
C ALA A 235 -2.10 3.16 19.61
N LEU A 236 -1.39 4.25 19.89
CA LEU A 236 -0.94 5.20 18.86
C LEU A 236 0.05 4.57 17.88
N GLN A 237 1.01 3.77 18.38
CA GLN A 237 1.94 3.03 17.53
C GLN A 237 1.20 2.04 16.63
N ASN A 238 0.27 1.26 17.17
CA ASN A 238 -0.55 0.31 16.41
C ASN A 238 -1.39 1.01 15.34
N LYS A 239 -2.05 2.12 15.70
CA LYS A 239 -2.81 2.95 14.75
C LYS A 239 -1.92 3.51 13.65
N ASN A 240 -0.71 3.97 13.98
CA ASN A 240 0.25 4.46 13.01
C ASN A 240 0.73 3.33 12.09
N SER A 241 1.06 2.15 12.62
CA SER A 241 1.45 0.98 11.83
C SER A 241 0.36 0.55 10.86
N ILE A 242 -0.90 0.50 11.28
CA ILE A 242 -2.06 0.22 10.42
C ILE A 242 -2.20 1.30 9.33
N THR A 243 -2.05 2.57 9.70
CA THR A 243 -2.15 3.70 8.75
C THR A 243 -1.02 3.66 7.72
N ILE A 244 0.20 3.34 8.14
CA ILE A 244 1.37 3.17 7.26
C ILE A 244 1.13 1.99 6.32
N ALA A 245 0.66 0.85 6.83
CA ALA A 245 0.35 -0.32 6.01
C ALA A 245 -0.76 -0.01 4.98
N LYS A 246 -1.81 0.72 5.39
CA LYS A 246 -2.88 1.17 4.48
C LYS A 246 -2.35 2.11 3.40
N ARG A 247 -1.52 3.10 3.75
CA ARG A 247 -0.88 4.01 2.79
C ARG A 247 0.04 3.28 1.82
N LYS A 248 0.83 2.32 2.30
CA LYS A 248 1.71 1.49 1.47
C LYS A 248 0.91 0.66 0.47
N ARG A 249 -0.22 0.08 0.90
CA ARG A 249 -1.15 -0.63 0.00
C ARG A 249 -1.73 0.31 -1.06
N GLN A 250 -2.15 1.50 -0.66
CA GLN A 250 -2.69 2.49 -1.60
C GLN A 250 -1.64 2.92 -2.63
N GLN A 251 -0.43 3.25 -2.20
CA GLN A 251 0.68 3.59 -3.11
C GLN A 251 0.99 2.45 -4.08
N MET A 252 1.03 1.20 -3.60
CA MET A 252 1.27 0.05 -4.47
C MET A 252 0.17 -0.10 -5.53
N LEU A 253 -1.08 0.21 -5.18
CA LEU A 253 -2.20 0.16 -6.11
C LEU A 253 -2.12 1.30 -7.14
N GLU A 254 -1.76 2.51 -6.71
CA GLU A 254 -1.49 3.66 -7.60
C GLU A 254 -0.34 3.36 -8.57
N PHE A 255 0.76 2.76 -8.09
CA PHE A 255 1.88 2.34 -8.94
C PHE A 255 1.46 1.31 -9.98
N LYS A 256 0.67 0.30 -9.59
CA LYS A 256 0.15 -0.70 -10.54
C LYS A 256 -0.79 -0.07 -11.58
N CYS A 257 -1.66 0.84 -11.18
CA CYS A 257 -2.51 1.56 -12.12
C CYS A 257 -1.67 2.39 -13.10
N LEU A 258 -0.61 3.03 -12.62
CA LEU A 258 0.30 3.81 -13.45
C LEU A 258 1.13 2.91 -14.39
N GLU A 259 1.57 1.74 -13.93
CA GLU A 259 2.25 0.74 -14.75
C GLU A 259 1.33 0.21 -15.87
N ILE A 260 0.08 -0.11 -15.54
CA ILE A 260 -0.93 -0.51 -16.55
C ILE A 260 -1.18 0.61 -17.55
N ALA A 261 -1.33 1.85 -17.08
CA ALA A 261 -1.53 3.00 -17.96
C ALA A 261 -0.32 3.26 -18.87
N LEU A 262 0.90 3.13 -18.34
CA LEU A 262 2.14 3.27 -19.10
C LEU A 262 2.26 2.18 -20.15
N ASN A 263 2.02 0.92 -19.78
CA ASN A 263 2.05 -0.20 -20.72
C ASN A 263 1.02 -0.01 -21.83
N LYS A 264 -0.19 0.48 -21.51
CA LYS A 264 -1.22 0.80 -22.50
C LYS A 264 -0.76 1.91 -23.46
N MET A 265 -0.18 3.00 -22.96
CA MET A 265 0.36 4.06 -23.83
C MET A 265 1.50 3.55 -24.71
N VAL A 266 2.37 2.69 -24.18
CA VAL A 266 3.45 2.07 -24.96
C VAL A 266 2.87 1.16 -26.05
N GLU A 267 1.84 0.37 -25.75
CA GLU A 267 1.15 -0.46 -26.74
C GLU A 267 0.47 0.39 -27.82
N GLU A 268 -0.22 1.46 -27.44
CA GLU A 268 -0.87 2.40 -28.36
C GLU A 268 0.16 3.05 -29.29
N HIS A 269 1.24 3.62 -28.74
CA HIS A 269 2.33 4.19 -29.57
C HIS A 269 3.03 3.16 -30.43
N THR A 270 3.27 1.94 -29.93
CA THR A 270 3.87 0.87 -30.73
C THR A 270 2.95 0.47 -31.88
N LYS A 271 1.63 0.51 -31.68
CA LYS A 271 0.65 0.24 -32.72
C LYS A 271 0.60 1.36 -33.75
N GLU A 272 0.59 2.62 -33.34
CA GLU A 272 0.66 3.78 -34.22
C GLU A 272 1.92 3.74 -35.10
N ILE A 273 3.08 3.47 -34.50
CA ILE A 273 4.34 3.33 -35.22
C ILE A 273 4.29 2.17 -36.24
N LYS A 274 3.69 1.03 -35.86
CA LYS A 274 3.51 -0.10 -36.80
C LYS A 274 2.56 0.22 -37.94
N GLU A 275 1.49 0.97 -37.68
CA GLU A 275 0.55 1.43 -38.71
C GLU A 275 1.25 2.39 -39.68
N GLN A 276 1.99 3.38 -39.17
CA GLN A 276 2.81 4.28 -39.98
C GLN A 276 3.82 3.52 -40.85
N TYR A 277 4.57 2.57 -40.27
CA TYR A 277 5.50 1.75 -41.05
C TYR A 277 4.79 0.87 -42.09
N ASN A 278 3.60 0.36 -41.80
CA ASN A 278 2.83 -0.41 -42.78
C ASN A 278 2.35 0.47 -43.93
N ASP A 279 1.94 1.70 -43.65
CA ASP A 279 1.54 2.67 -44.66
C ASP A 279 2.73 3.05 -45.56
N GLU A 280 3.90 3.34 -44.97
CA GLU A 280 5.15 3.58 -45.71
C GLU A 280 5.54 2.37 -46.57
N ILE A 281 5.45 1.15 -46.03
CA ILE A 281 5.73 -0.09 -46.78
C ILE A 281 4.75 -0.25 -47.95
N ASN A 282 3.48 0.10 -47.77
CA ASN A 282 2.49 0.02 -48.84
C ASN A 282 2.75 1.06 -49.92
N GLU A 283 3.13 2.29 -49.55
CA GLU A 283 3.52 3.33 -50.50
C GLU A 283 4.74 2.92 -51.31
N ILE A 284 5.77 2.34 -50.66
CA ILE A 284 6.95 1.80 -51.34
C ILE A 284 6.56 0.66 -52.29
N LYS A 285 5.66 -0.24 -51.88
CA LYS A 285 5.18 -1.33 -52.75
C LYS A 285 4.43 -0.79 -53.97
N ASP A 286 3.56 0.19 -53.79
CA ASP A 286 2.83 0.83 -54.88
C ASP A 286 3.77 1.51 -55.87
N GLU A 287 4.82 2.15 -55.37
CA GLU A 287 5.86 2.74 -56.22
C GLU A 287 6.68 1.67 -56.96
N ILE A 288 7.02 0.56 -56.31
CA ILE A 288 7.64 -0.60 -56.97
C ILE A 288 6.73 -1.14 -58.09
N TYR A 289 5.42 -1.24 -57.86
CA TYR A 289 4.48 -1.68 -58.89
C TYR A 289 4.38 -0.70 -60.06
N ARG A 290 4.40 0.61 -59.80
CA ARG A 290 4.47 1.62 -60.87
C ARG A 290 5.75 1.50 -61.68
N GLN A 291 6.89 1.38 -61.02
CA GLN A 291 8.19 1.23 -61.67
C GLN A 291 8.25 -0.05 -62.51
N GLN A 292 7.73 -1.16 -62.00
CA GLN A 292 7.63 -2.41 -62.76
C GLN A 292 6.76 -2.26 -64.01
N ALA A 293 5.59 -1.60 -63.90
CA ALA A 293 4.72 -1.35 -65.04
C ALA A 293 5.38 -0.42 -66.10
N ILE A 294 6.22 0.53 -65.67
CA ILE A 294 7.02 1.36 -66.58
C ILE A 294 8.08 0.50 -67.28
N ILE A 295 8.80 -0.34 -66.55
CA ILE A 295 9.81 -1.27 -67.09
C ILE A 295 9.18 -2.21 -68.12
N ASP A 296 7.99 -2.75 -67.85
CA ASP A 296 7.28 -3.64 -68.76
C ASP A 296 6.88 -2.91 -70.05
N LYS A 297 6.35 -1.69 -69.96
CA LYS A 297 6.04 -0.84 -71.12
C LYS A 297 7.29 -0.50 -71.95
N LEU A 298 8.41 -0.21 -71.29
CA LEU A 298 9.68 0.05 -71.98
C LEU A 298 10.19 -1.21 -72.68
N THR A 299 10.10 -2.36 -72.02
CA THR A 299 10.46 -3.66 -72.58
C THR A 299 9.59 -4.01 -73.80
N GLU A 300 8.30 -3.74 -73.73
CA GLU A 300 7.38 -3.92 -74.87
C GLU A 300 7.74 -3.00 -76.04
N ARG A 301 8.02 -1.71 -75.78
CA ARG A 301 8.50 -0.75 -76.80
C ARG A 301 9.81 -1.19 -77.44
N ILE A 302 10.78 -1.65 -76.65
CA ILE A 302 12.06 -2.15 -77.14
C ILE A 302 11.83 -3.36 -78.05
N ASN A 303 10.96 -4.29 -77.65
CA ASN A 303 10.63 -5.45 -78.46
C ASN A 303 9.92 -5.08 -79.76
N THR A 304 8.99 -4.12 -79.74
CA THR A 304 8.36 -3.61 -80.98
C THR A 304 9.38 -2.94 -81.89
N HIS A 305 10.28 -2.11 -81.34
CA HIS A 305 11.37 -1.52 -82.11
C HIS A 305 12.31 -2.56 -82.70
N LYS A 306 12.70 -3.58 -81.93
CA LYS A 306 13.53 -4.70 -82.41
C LYS A 306 12.85 -5.43 -83.56
N GLN A 307 11.55 -5.71 -83.46
CA GLN A 307 10.78 -6.32 -84.54
C GLN A 307 10.72 -5.42 -85.78
N ARG A 308 10.50 -4.11 -85.61
CA ARG A 308 10.48 -3.13 -86.71
C ARG A 308 11.84 -3.05 -87.40
N ILE A 309 12.94 -3.05 -86.65
CA ILE A 309 14.30 -3.07 -87.19
C ILE A 309 14.53 -4.37 -87.97
N LEU A 310 14.20 -5.54 -87.41
CA LEU A 310 14.33 -6.82 -88.12
C LEU A 310 13.48 -6.88 -89.40
N THR A 311 12.27 -6.30 -89.40
CA THR A 311 11.45 -6.23 -90.62
C THR A 311 12.01 -5.23 -91.62
N ALA A 312 12.54 -4.10 -91.18
CA ALA A 312 13.21 -3.12 -92.03
C ALA A 312 14.48 -3.71 -92.65
N GLU A 313 15.32 -4.37 -91.86
CA GLU A 313 16.51 -5.08 -92.33
C GLU A 313 16.17 -6.17 -93.35
N ARG A 314 15.12 -6.99 -93.11
CA ARG A 314 14.66 -7.98 -94.09
C ARG A 314 14.18 -7.33 -95.39
N LYS A 315 13.41 -6.24 -95.28
CA LYS A 315 12.94 -5.47 -96.46
C LYS A 315 14.12 -4.84 -97.22
N GLN A 316 15.13 -4.36 -96.50
CA GLN A 316 16.30 -3.70 -97.08
C GLN A 316 17.28 -4.72 -97.69
N ALA A 317 17.44 -5.90 -97.07
CA ALA A 317 18.17 -7.03 -97.63
C ALA A 317 17.51 -7.56 -98.92
N SER A 318 16.17 -7.61 -98.96
CA SER A 318 15.41 -8.00 -100.17
C SER A 318 15.37 -6.95 -101.29
N ARG A 319 15.75 -5.70 -101.00
CA ARG A 319 15.75 -4.56 -101.94
C ARG A 319 17.15 -4.17 -102.42
N ARG A 320 18.17 -5.01 -102.23
CA ARG A 320 19.51 -4.79 -102.81
C ARG A 320 19.50 -5.05 -104.33
N THR A 321 18.84 -4.18 -105.07
CA THR A 321 19.23 -3.79 -106.43
C THR A 321 20.16 -2.59 -106.34
N PRO A 322 21.17 -2.45 -107.21
CA PRO A 322 22.07 -1.30 -107.17
C PRO A 322 21.24 -0.03 -107.39
N LEU A 323 21.18 0.85 -106.39
CA LEU A 323 20.40 2.08 -106.46
C LEU A 323 21.13 3.15 -107.26
N ASP A 324 20.37 3.82 -108.11
CA ASP A 324 20.76 5.00 -108.89
C ASP A 324 21.07 6.20 -107.97
N SER A 325 22.14 6.93 -108.29
CA SER A 325 22.79 7.90 -107.38
C SER A 325 21.91 9.10 -107.01
N LYS A 326 20.92 9.41 -107.86
CA LYS A 326 19.96 10.52 -107.64
C LYS A 326 18.95 10.23 -106.53
N ALA A 327 18.44 9.00 -106.45
CA ALA A 327 17.50 8.60 -105.41
C ALA A 327 18.17 8.52 -104.03
N LEU A 328 19.47 8.23 -103.99
CA LEU A 328 20.29 8.25 -102.79
C LEU A 328 20.47 9.67 -102.23
N GLN A 329 20.62 10.66 -103.11
CA GLN A 329 20.79 12.05 -102.75
C GLN A 329 19.49 12.69 -102.22
N ASP A 330 18.35 12.36 -102.82
CA ASP A 330 17.03 12.79 -102.33
C ASP A 330 16.67 12.14 -100.98
N LEU A 331 17.01 10.86 -100.80
CA LEU A 331 16.86 10.18 -99.51
C LEU A 331 17.78 10.80 -98.44
N GLN A 332 19.03 11.12 -98.79
CA GLN A 332 19.96 11.82 -97.90
C GLN A 332 19.42 13.17 -97.46
N ASN A 333 18.83 13.94 -98.38
CA ASN A 333 18.25 15.24 -98.08
C ASN A 333 16.97 15.13 -97.23
N SER A 334 16.17 14.07 -97.40
CA SER A 334 15.00 13.79 -96.57
C SER A 334 15.40 13.38 -95.16
N VAL A 335 16.35 12.46 -95.03
CA VAL A 335 16.89 12.02 -93.73
C VAL A 335 17.56 13.17 -93.01
N ARG A 336 18.26 14.06 -93.72
CA ARG A 336 18.88 15.25 -93.11
C ARG A 336 17.85 16.24 -92.57
N ARG A 337 16.71 16.42 -93.25
CA ARG A 337 15.60 17.24 -92.72
C ARG A 337 14.96 16.60 -91.49
N GLU A 338 14.67 15.31 -91.52
CA GLU A 338 14.11 14.61 -90.34
C GLU A 338 15.06 14.61 -89.15
N LEU A 339 16.37 14.45 -89.39
CA LEU A 339 17.39 14.57 -88.34
C LEU A 339 17.40 15.97 -87.74
N GLN A 340 17.28 17.00 -88.58
CA GLN A 340 17.28 18.39 -88.12
C GLN A 340 15.97 18.77 -87.39
N ASP A 341 14.84 18.21 -87.80
CA ASP A 341 13.57 18.36 -87.08
C ASP A 341 13.59 17.62 -85.73
N MET A 342 14.21 16.43 -85.66
CA MET A 342 14.44 15.72 -84.40
C MET A 342 15.39 16.49 -83.48
N GLU A 343 16.47 17.05 -84.03
CA GLU A 343 17.44 17.86 -83.27
C GLU A 343 16.74 19.08 -82.65
N ASN A 344 15.94 19.81 -83.45
CA ASN A 344 15.13 20.93 -82.96
C ASN A 344 14.07 20.51 -81.92
N SER A 345 13.51 19.30 -82.04
CA SER A 345 12.57 18.75 -81.05
C SER A 345 13.27 18.35 -79.75
N LEU A 346 14.48 17.80 -79.86
CA LEU A 346 15.32 17.42 -78.72
C LEU A 346 15.76 18.67 -77.95
N ASP A 347 16.20 19.72 -78.65
CA ASP A 347 16.59 20.98 -78.02
C ASP A 347 15.43 21.64 -77.28
N ARG A 348 14.20 21.60 -77.83
CA ARG A 348 13.01 22.08 -77.11
C ARG A 348 12.70 21.25 -75.88
N SER A 349 12.77 19.92 -75.99
CA SER A 349 12.51 19.04 -74.84
C SER A 349 13.57 19.17 -73.75
N LEU A 350 14.84 19.37 -74.13
CA LEU A 350 15.94 19.64 -73.20
C LEU A 350 15.75 20.97 -72.49
N PHE A 351 15.38 22.03 -73.23
CA PHE A 351 15.09 23.34 -72.67
C PHE A 351 13.92 23.31 -71.68
N ASP A 352 12.83 22.62 -72.01
CA ASP A 352 11.69 22.47 -71.11
C ASP A 352 12.04 21.65 -69.86
N HIS A 353 12.89 20.64 -70.00
CA HIS A 353 13.36 19.81 -68.88
C HIS A 353 14.35 20.56 -67.97
N GLU A 354 15.26 21.36 -68.53
CA GLU A 354 16.14 22.26 -67.76
C GLU A 354 15.32 23.28 -66.98
N LYS A 355 14.31 23.89 -67.61
CA LYS A 355 13.42 24.84 -66.95
C LYS A 355 12.57 24.19 -65.85
N GLY A 356 12.17 22.93 -66.03
CA GLY A 356 11.48 22.14 -65.01
C GLY A 356 12.39 21.82 -63.82
N MET A 357 13.65 21.45 -64.11
CA MET A 357 14.68 21.19 -63.10
C MET A 357 15.04 22.45 -62.30
N GLU A 358 15.21 23.60 -62.95
CA GLU A 358 15.44 24.88 -62.25
C GLU A 358 14.32 25.20 -61.27
N LYS A 359 13.05 25.05 -61.70
CA LYS A 359 11.90 25.24 -60.81
C LYS A 359 11.92 24.29 -59.63
N PHE A 360 12.19 23.02 -59.88
CA PHE A 360 12.28 22.02 -58.82
C PHE A 360 13.39 22.35 -57.81
N VAL A 361 14.56 22.81 -58.28
CA VAL A 361 15.66 23.23 -57.40
C VAL A 361 15.23 24.43 -56.54
N THR A 362 14.60 25.46 -57.14
CA THR A 362 14.12 26.62 -56.37
C THR A 362 12.99 26.27 -55.38
N ASP A 363 12.10 25.34 -55.76
CA ASP A 363 11.02 24.87 -54.89
C ASP A 363 11.56 24.01 -53.73
N ALA A 364 12.60 23.21 -54.00
CA ALA A 364 13.29 22.42 -52.98
C ALA A 364 14.05 23.30 -51.99
N GLU A 365 14.72 24.36 -52.45
CA GLU A 365 15.37 25.34 -51.57
C GLU A 365 14.36 26.03 -50.64
N THR A 366 13.25 26.51 -51.19
CA THR A 366 12.20 27.16 -50.39
C THR A 366 11.48 26.18 -49.45
N MET A 367 11.33 24.91 -49.84
CA MET A 367 10.78 23.87 -48.96
C MET A 367 11.74 23.53 -47.82
N ALA A 368 13.04 23.41 -48.10
CA ALA A 368 14.06 23.18 -47.08
C ALA A 368 14.13 24.35 -46.09
N GLU A 369 14.12 25.59 -46.58
CA GLU A 369 14.15 26.79 -45.74
C GLU A 369 12.92 26.87 -44.81
N LYS A 370 11.73 26.56 -45.32
CA LYS A 370 10.50 26.46 -44.49
C LYS A 370 10.58 25.36 -43.44
N PHE A 371 11.11 24.19 -43.80
CA PHE A 371 11.27 23.09 -42.86
C PHE A 371 12.24 23.45 -41.72
N PHE A 372 13.41 24.01 -42.06
CA PHE A 372 14.40 24.40 -41.06
C PHE A 372 13.94 25.56 -40.19
N THR A 373 13.23 26.55 -40.75
CA THR A 373 12.68 27.66 -39.96
C THR A 373 11.57 27.21 -39.02
N GLN A 374 10.70 26.29 -39.46
CA GLN A 374 9.66 25.72 -38.60
C GLN A 374 10.26 24.86 -37.48
N ALA A 375 11.19 23.96 -37.80
CA ALA A 375 11.87 23.13 -36.81
C ALA A 375 12.66 23.97 -35.79
N ALA A 376 13.30 25.05 -36.23
CA ALA A 376 13.99 25.99 -35.34
C ALA A 376 13.00 26.73 -34.42
N ALA A 377 11.84 27.15 -34.92
CA ALA A 377 10.81 27.82 -34.13
C ALA A 377 10.17 26.89 -33.08
N GLU A 378 9.90 25.64 -33.45
CA GLU A 378 9.39 24.61 -32.54
C GLU A 378 10.43 24.28 -31.46
N SER A 379 11.69 24.09 -31.84
CA SER A 379 12.79 23.87 -30.88
C SER A 379 12.96 25.05 -29.93
N TYR A 380 12.84 26.30 -30.41
CA TYR A 380 12.94 27.48 -29.56
C TYR A 380 11.78 27.56 -28.55
N ASN A 381 10.56 27.22 -28.98
CA ASN A 381 9.39 27.18 -28.10
C ASN A 381 9.53 26.12 -27.01
N GLU A 382 10.03 24.92 -27.34
CA GLU A 382 10.27 23.88 -26.34
C GLU A 382 11.39 24.26 -25.35
N VAL A 383 12.49 24.85 -25.84
CA VAL A 383 13.55 25.36 -24.96
C VAL A 383 13.02 26.47 -24.05
N SER A 384 12.18 27.37 -24.54
CA SER A 384 11.54 28.43 -23.74
C SER A 384 10.62 27.85 -22.65
N LYS A 385 9.79 26.85 -22.99
CA LYS A 385 8.95 26.14 -22.01
C LYS A 385 9.80 25.48 -20.93
N VAL A 386 10.86 24.77 -21.30
CA VAL A 386 11.77 24.12 -20.35
C VAL A 386 12.46 25.16 -19.47
N THR A 387 12.92 26.27 -20.04
CA THR A 387 13.57 27.36 -19.30
C THR A 387 12.61 28.01 -18.29
N SER A 388 11.33 28.19 -18.66
CA SER A 388 10.30 28.71 -17.75
C SER A 388 9.97 27.74 -16.60
N LYS A 389 9.96 26.43 -16.87
CA LYS A 389 9.79 25.42 -15.82
C LYS A 389 11.01 25.37 -14.90
N LEU A 390 12.21 25.52 -15.46
CA LEU A 390 13.45 25.55 -14.69
C LEU A 390 13.52 26.77 -13.76
N SER A 391 13.06 27.94 -14.22
CA SER A 391 12.99 29.15 -13.38
C SER A 391 11.95 29.01 -12.27
N GLN A 392 10.79 28.40 -12.55
CA GLN A 392 9.79 28.05 -11.52
C GLN A 392 10.35 27.07 -10.49
N LEU A 393 11.02 26.01 -10.92
CA LEU A 393 11.67 25.08 -9.99
C LEU A 393 12.75 25.75 -9.14
N ALA A 394 13.49 26.70 -9.70
CA ALA A 394 14.48 27.47 -8.95
C ALA A 394 13.84 28.41 -7.91
N THR A 395 12.66 28.99 -8.20
CA THR A 395 11.92 29.78 -7.21
C THR A 395 11.34 28.90 -6.11
N ASP A 396 10.75 27.76 -6.47
CA ASP A 396 10.17 26.81 -5.51
C ASP A 396 11.25 26.24 -4.58
N SER A 397 12.43 25.93 -5.11
CA SER A 397 13.57 25.48 -4.31
C SER A 397 14.01 26.52 -3.29
N LYS A 398 14.01 27.81 -3.66
CA LYS A 398 14.33 28.91 -2.72
C LYS A 398 13.25 29.05 -1.65
N GLU A 399 11.98 28.91 -1.99
CA GLU A 399 10.88 28.95 -1.02
C GLU A 399 10.96 27.78 -0.04
N ILE A 400 11.27 26.57 -0.52
CA ILE A 400 11.47 25.39 0.32
C ILE A 400 12.65 25.58 1.28
N GLU A 401 13.76 26.14 0.82
CA GLU A 401 14.90 26.46 1.69
C GLU A 401 14.54 27.48 2.78
N GLN A 402 13.82 28.56 2.41
CA GLN A 402 13.34 29.55 3.37
C GLN A 402 12.39 28.94 4.40
N ASN A 403 11.46 28.09 3.96
CA ASN A 403 10.54 27.36 4.85
C ASN A 403 11.29 26.39 5.77
N SER A 404 12.29 25.69 5.25
CA SER A 404 13.15 24.79 6.04
C SER A 404 13.91 25.54 7.13
N LEU A 405 14.47 26.72 6.81
CA LEU A 405 15.12 27.60 7.79
C LEU A 405 14.12 28.09 8.86
N ALA A 406 12.92 28.53 8.44
CA ALA A 406 11.88 28.97 9.37
C ALA A 406 11.42 27.86 10.33
N VAL A 407 11.24 26.63 9.82
CA VAL A 407 10.89 25.46 10.65
C VAL A 407 12.02 25.10 11.62
N LYS A 408 13.28 25.19 11.18
CA LYS A 408 14.44 24.95 12.05
C LYS A 408 14.51 25.96 13.19
N ASP A 409 14.24 27.23 12.91
CA ASP A 409 14.18 28.29 13.91
C ASP A 409 13.01 28.09 14.89
N LEU A 410 11.83 27.72 14.38
CA LEU A 410 10.67 27.40 15.22
C LEU A 410 10.96 26.22 16.15
N LEU A 411 11.56 25.16 15.62
CA LEU A 411 11.95 23.98 16.40
C LEU A 411 12.98 24.35 17.49
N GLY A 412 13.92 25.26 17.18
CA GLY A 412 14.84 25.84 18.15
C GLY A 412 14.10 26.51 19.31
N LYS A 413 13.12 27.36 19.00
CA LYS A 413 12.27 28.06 20.00
C LYS A 413 11.43 27.11 20.85
N VAL A 414 10.88 26.05 20.25
CA VAL A 414 10.10 25.04 20.98
C VAL A 414 11.01 24.28 21.95
N LYS A 415 12.20 23.87 21.51
CA LYS A 415 13.19 23.19 22.36
C LYS A 415 13.63 24.07 23.52
N SER A 416 13.93 25.34 23.28
CA SER A 416 14.34 26.27 24.34
C SER A 416 13.21 26.56 25.33
N SER A 417 11.97 26.71 24.86
CA SER A 417 10.78 26.87 25.71
C SER A 417 10.50 25.64 26.57
N LEU A 418 10.61 24.43 26.00
CA LEU A 418 10.44 23.18 26.74
C LEU A 418 11.50 23.07 27.85
N CYS A 419 12.77 23.30 27.52
CA CYS A 419 13.88 23.28 28.48
C CYS A 419 13.68 24.32 29.60
N ALA A 420 13.24 25.54 29.26
CA ALA A 420 12.95 26.58 30.23
C ALA A 420 11.83 26.16 31.20
N LYS A 421 10.76 25.56 30.67
CA LYS A 421 9.64 25.03 31.47
C LYS A 421 10.08 23.90 32.40
N VAL A 422 10.87 22.94 31.91
CA VAL A 422 11.39 21.83 32.73
C VAL A 422 12.24 22.34 33.89
N VAL A 423 13.16 23.29 33.63
CA VAL A 423 13.98 23.91 34.69
C VAL A 423 13.11 24.63 35.70
N ARG A 424 12.12 25.40 35.24
CA ARG A 424 11.22 26.17 36.10
C ARG A 424 10.35 25.26 36.97
N ASP A 425 9.76 24.22 36.40
CA ASP A 425 8.92 23.26 37.12
C ASP A 425 9.73 22.51 38.19
N LYS A 426 10.95 22.05 37.85
CA LYS A 426 11.84 21.40 38.82
C LYS A 426 12.23 22.32 39.98
N LEU A 427 12.49 23.60 39.73
CA LEU A 427 12.79 24.57 40.79
C LEU A 427 11.56 24.92 41.64
N ARG A 428 10.35 24.90 41.05
CA ARG A 428 9.09 25.13 41.76
C ARG A 428 8.81 24.06 42.81
N PHE A 429 9.06 22.78 42.48
CA PHE A 429 8.89 21.67 43.43
C PHE A 429 9.89 21.72 44.60
N ASP A 430 11.07 22.31 44.41
CA ASP A 430 12.10 22.46 45.45
C ASP A 430 11.87 23.70 46.35
N LYS A 431 10.70 24.35 46.27
CA LYS A 431 10.34 25.60 46.98
C LYS A 431 11.41 26.70 46.86
N PHE A 432 12.20 26.71 45.79
CA PHE A 432 13.34 27.61 45.60
C PHE A 432 14.38 27.60 46.74
N LEU A 433 14.51 26.49 47.49
CA LEU A 433 15.42 26.36 48.62
C LEU A 433 16.92 26.39 48.21
N ARG A 434 17.23 26.18 46.92
CA ARG A 434 18.59 26.23 46.35
C ARG A 434 18.88 27.55 45.65
N LYS A 435 20.14 27.99 45.66
CA LYS A 435 20.62 29.19 44.95
C LYS A 435 20.28 29.10 43.46
N THR A 436 19.34 29.93 43.00
CA THR A 436 18.81 29.96 41.63
C THR A 436 19.70 30.71 40.62
N THR A 437 20.78 31.35 41.08
CA THR A 437 21.65 32.21 40.27
C THR A 437 22.35 31.51 39.10
N ASN A 438 22.53 30.18 39.15
CA ASN A 438 23.21 29.40 38.11
C ASN A 438 22.32 28.33 37.44
N LYS A 439 21.00 28.52 37.44
CA LYS A 439 20.04 27.49 36.98
C LYS A 439 20.17 27.07 35.50
N PHE A 440 20.81 27.89 34.65
CA PHE A 440 21.01 27.59 33.23
C PHE A 440 22.41 27.09 32.85
N ARG A 441 23.32 26.97 33.83
CA ARG A 441 24.70 26.52 33.60
C ARG A 441 24.80 25.08 33.07
N ILE A 442 23.73 24.31 33.25
CA ILE A 442 23.55 22.96 32.70
C ILE A 442 23.63 22.96 31.16
N PHE A 443 23.20 24.03 30.49
CA PHE A 443 23.22 24.13 29.02
C PHE A 443 24.58 24.55 28.45
N GLU A 444 25.55 24.87 29.31
CA GLU A 444 26.92 25.23 28.90
C GLU A 444 27.89 24.03 28.95
N LYS A 445 27.47 22.89 29.50
CA LYS A 445 28.29 21.67 29.54
C LYS A 445 28.17 20.90 28.22
N GLU A 446 29.29 20.38 27.72
CA GLU A 446 29.28 19.48 26.57
C GLU A 446 29.04 18.02 27.01
N PRO A 447 28.24 17.24 26.26
CA PRO A 447 27.47 17.64 25.08
C PRO A 447 26.27 18.54 25.43
N ARG A 448 26.08 19.61 24.64
CA ARG A 448 25.01 20.59 24.88
C ARG A 448 23.65 19.94 24.70
N ILE A 449 22.78 20.07 25.71
CA ILE A 449 21.42 19.54 25.66
C ILE A 449 20.67 20.26 24.53
N PHE A 450 20.32 19.49 23.49
CA PHE A 450 19.67 19.98 22.27
C PHE A 450 20.41 21.10 21.51
N ASN A 451 21.74 21.22 21.68
CA ASN A 451 22.56 22.29 21.09
C ASN A 451 22.14 23.73 21.50
N LEU A 452 21.43 23.88 22.62
CA LEU A 452 20.98 25.18 23.12
C LEU A 452 22.03 25.84 24.00
N THR A 453 22.05 27.17 24.03
CA THR A 453 22.87 27.94 24.98
C THR A 453 22.07 28.34 26.22
N SER A 454 22.76 28.72 27.30
CA SER A 454 22.12 29.25 28.50
C SER A 454 21.30 30.52 28.23
N GLN A 455 21.70 31.32 27.23
CA GLN A 455 21.00 32.54 26.83
C GLN A 455 19.66 32.23 26.15
N ASP A 456 19.61 31.24 25.26
CA ASP A 456 18.38 30.86 24.53
C ASP A 456 17.27 30.39 25.47
N VAL A 457 17.67 29.59 26.47
CA VAL A 457 16.75 29.05 27.49
C VAL A 457 16.29 30.17 28.43
N LYS A 458 17.16 31.12 28.77
CA LYS A 458 16.80 32.28 29.60
C LYS A 458 15.80 33.20 28.90
N ALA A 459 16.04 33.55 27.63
CA ALA A 459 15.11 34.36 26.84
C ALA A 459 13.74 33.68 26.70
N SER A 460 13.73 32.35 26.57
CA SER A 460 12.48 31.57 26.51
C SER A 460 11.75 31.51 27.86
N GLU A 461 12.48 31.51 28.99
CA GLU A 461 11.88 31.63 30.32
C GLU A 461 11.19 32.99 30.50
N GLU A 462 11.83 34.08 30.07
CA GLU A 462 11.25 35.43 30.12
C GLU A 462 9.96 35.53 29.30
N ALA A 463 9.93 34.93 28.10
CA ALA A 463 8.72 34.85 27.27
C ALA A 463 7.60 34.03 27.94
N LEU A 464 7.94 32.91 28.61
CA LEU A 464 6.97 32.10 29.35
C LEU A 464 6.40 32.86 30.56
N VAL A 465 7.20 33.67 31.24
CA VAL A 465 6.73 34.52 32.36
C VAL A 465 5.75 35.59 31.85
N GLN A 466 6.02 36.20 30.69
CA GLN A 466 5.08 37.13 30.06
C GLN A 466 3.76 36.45 29.67
N MET A 467 3.82 35.24 29.12
CA MET A 467 2.62 34.45 28.83
C MET A 467 1.83 34.11 30.09
N ASP A 468 2.49 33.73 31.19
CA ASP A 468 1.84 33.48 32.47
C ASP A 468 1.15 34.74 33.00
N HIS A 469 1.79 35.91 32.93
CA HIS A 469 1.17 37.17 33.33
C HIS A 469 -0.06 37.51 32.47
N HIS A 470 0.00 37.25 31.17
CA HIS A 470 -1.18 37.38 30.30
C HIS A 470 -2.30 36.40 30.72
N ILE A 471 -1.97 35.14 30.97
CA ILE A 471 -2.94 34.13 31.41
C ILE A 471 -3.55 34.52 32.77
N GLU A 472 -2.75 35.04 33.70
CA GLU A 472 -3.20 35.53 35.01
C GLU A 472 -4.11 36.76 34.90
N ALA A 473 -3.88 37.64 33.93
CA ALA A 473 -4.76 38.78 33.67
C ALA A 473 -6.15 38.35 33.13
N TYR A 474 -6.21 37.25 32.36
CA TYR A 474 -7.46 36.76 31.76
C TYR A 474 -8.18 35.67 32.58
N CYS A 475 -7.54 35.08 33.59
CA CYS A 475 -8.09 33.95 34.34
C CYS A 475 -8.40 34.31 35.81
N PRO A 476 -9.67 34.61 36.17
CA PRO A 476 -10.06 35.07 37.51
C PRO A 476 -9.89 34.02 38.62
N LEU A 477 -9.77 32.73 38.27
CA LEU A 477 -9.64 31.62 39.22
C LEU A 477 -8.28 31.58 39.95
N ARG A 478 -7.22 32.20 39.41
CA ARG A 478 -5.90 32.23 40.06
C ARG A 478 -5.72 33.39 41.05
N GLN A 479 -6.51 34.45 40.96
CA GLN A 479 -6.43 35.60 41.87
C GLN A 479 -6.96 35.29 43.28
N GLN A 480 -7.66 34.17 43.47
CA GLN A 480 -8.26 33.77 44.75
C GLN A 480 -7.40 32.85 45.61
N LEU A 481 -6.21 32.42 45.14
CA LEU A 481 -5.28 31.65 45.96
C LEU A 481 -4.38 32.63 46.74
N PRO A 482 -4.48 32.68 48.08
CA PRO A 482 -3.63 33.58 48.86
C PRO A 482 -2.17 33.16 48.72
N GLU A 483 -1.28 34.14 48.50
CA GLU A 483 0.16 33.90 48.52
C GLU A 483 0.58 33.24 49.84
N PRO A 484 1.44 32.21 49.81
CA PRO A 484 1.99 31.65 51.03
C PRO A 484 2.85 32.71 51.72
N GLN A 485 2.42 33.15 52.90
CA GLN A 485 3.14 34.16 53.68
C GLN A 485 4.59 33.71 53.96
N PRO A 486 5.57 34.63 53.88
CA PRO A 486 6.94 34.32 54.24
C PRO A 486 7.04 33.96 55.72
N VAL A 487 7.50 32.75 56.01
CA VAL A 487 7.81 32.28 57.37
C VAL A 487 8.82 33.24 57.99
N ARG A 488 8.38 34.01 58.98
CA ARG A 488 9.24 34.87 59.81
C ARG A 488 10.32 34.00 60.45
N LYS A 489 11.57 34.25 60.08
CA LYS A 489 12.75 33.68 60.76
C LYS A 489 12.74 34.17 62.20
N HIS A 490 12.48 33.27 63.15
CA HIS A 490 12.83 33.52 64.55
C HIS A 490 14.35 33.55 64.67
N HIS A 491 14.91 34.74 64.82
CA HIS A 491 16.25 34.90 65.40
C HIS A 491 16.20 34.44 66.86
N LYS A 492 16.69 33.22 67.13
CA LYS A 492 17.22 32.89 68.45
C LYS A 492 18.58 33.55 68.56
N LYS A 493 18.65 34.61 69.38
CA LYS A 493 19.88 35.06 70.00
C LYS A 493 20.33 33.98 70.99
N GLN A 494 21.55 33.49 70.82
CA GLN A 494 22.50 33.26 71.90
C GLN A 494 23.83 33.84 71.45
#